data_AF-I6ZPI3-F1
#
_entry.id   AF-I6ZPI3-F1
#
_cell.length_a   1.000
_cell.length_b   1.000
_cell.length_c   1.000
_cell.angle_alpha   90.00
_cell.angle_beta   90.00
_cell.angle_gamma   90.00
#
_symmetry.space_group_name_H-M   'P 1'
#
loop_
_entity.id
_entity.type
_entity.pdbx_description
1 polymer ?
#
loop_
_entity_poly.entity_id
_entity_poly.type
_entity_poly.pdbx_seq_one_letter_code
_entity_poly.pdbx_strand_id
1 'polypeptide(L)' 'GVPGDDVKSACCDTCLCTRSQPPTCRCVDVRESCHSACDKCVCAYSNPPQCQCYDTHKFCYKACHNSR' A
#
# COMPACT_ATOMS: atom_id res chain seq x y z
N GLY A 1 13.38 18.51 2.93
CA GLY A 1 13.03 17.39 2.03
C GLY A 1 12.05 16.50 2.75
N VAL A 2 10.90 16.22 2.14
CA VAL A 2 9.96 15.23 2.67
C VAL A 2 10.45 13.87 2.18
N PRO A 3 10.90 12.96 3.06
CA PRO A 3 11.31 11.63 2.62
C PRO A 3 10.07 10.87 2.12
N GLY A 4 9.99 10.61 0.82
CA GLY A 4 8.88 9.86 0.22
C GLY A 4 8.68 9.98 -1.29
N ASP A 5 9.41 10.86 -1.98
CA ASP A 5 9.12 11.20 -3.39
C ASP A 5 9.97 10.45 -4.44
N ASP A 6 11.03 9.73 -4.08
CA ASP A 6 12.04 9.28 -5.06
C ASP A 6 12.28 7.76 -5.16
N VAL A 7 11.36 6.93 -4.67
CA VAL A 7 11.11 5.60 -5.24
C VAL A 7 9.76 5.72 -5.93
N LYS A 8 9.42 4.97 -6.98
CA LYS A 8 8.02 4.97 -7.47
C LYS A 8 7.11 4.95 -6.23
N SER A 9 6.35 6.03 -6.01
CA SER A 9 6.02 6.37 -4.62
C SER A 9 5.03 5.35 -4.09
N ALA A 10 5.43 4.58 -3.07
CA ALA A 10 4.52 3.69 -2.38
C ALA A 10 3.38 4.58 -1.86
N CYS A 11 2.21 4.41 -2.47
CA CYS A 11 1.04 5.21 -2.22
C CYS A 11 -0.12 4.25 -1.90
N CYS A 12 -1.08 4.73 -1.12
CA CYS A 12 -2.19 3.94 -0.63
C CYS A 12 -3.43 4.81 -0.46
N ASP A 13 -4.46 4.53 -1.25
CA ASP A 13 -5.76 5.20 -1.16
C ASP A 13 -6.54 4.68 0.07
N THR A 14 -6.48 3.37 0.34
CA THR A 14 -7.16 2.72 1.46
C THR A 14 -6.15 2.10 2.43
N CYS A 15 -5.80 2.85 3.47
CA CYS A 15 -4.95 2.35 4.55
C CYS A 15 -5.79 1.86 5.73
N LEU A 16 -5.55 0.62 6.18
CA LEU A 16 -6.24 0.03 7.32
C LEU A 16 -5.25 -0.21 8.47
N CYS A 17 -5.56 0.34 9.65
CA CYS A 17 -4.76 0.17 10.87
C CYS A 17 -5.49 -0.67 11.92
N THR A 18 -4.75 -1.53 12.61
CA THR A 18 -5.23 -2.25 13.79
C THR A 18 -5.40 -1.30 14.98
N ARG A 19 -6.35 -1.61 15.86
CA ARG A 19 -6.55 -0.88 17.13
C ARG A 19 -5.64 -1.37 18.27
N SER A 20 -4.40 -1.75 17.95
CA SER A 20 -3.38 -2.20 18.92
C SER A 20 -2.44 -1.05 19.33
N GLN A 21 -1.66 -1.23 20.40
CA GLN A 21 -0.59 -0.32 20.79
C GLN A 21 0.76 -1.07 20.80
N PRO A 22 1.67 -0.80 19.84
CA PRO A 22 1.55 0.14 18.72
C PRO A 22 0.56 -0.32 17.63
N PRO A 23 0.00 0.60 16.83
CA PRO A 23 -0.87 0.26 15.72
C PRO A 23 -0.04 -0.36 14.58
N THR A 24 -0.64 -1.31 13.90
CA THR A 24 -0.09 -1.93 12.69
C THR A 24 -1.01 -1.56 11.52
N CYS A 25 -0.48 -0.81 10.57
CA CYS A 25 -1.19 -0.32 9.38
C CYS A 25 -0.75 -1.10 8.15
N ARG A 26 -1.67 -1.34 7.23
CA ARG A 26 -1.37 -1.93 5.92
C ARG A 26 -2.20 -1.27 4.83
N CYS A 27 -1.68 -1.31 3.62
CA CYS A 27 -2.47 -0.90 2.46
C CYS A 27 -3.40 -2.03 2.03
N VAL A 28 -4.68 -1.73 1.85
CA VAL A 28 -5.66 -2.72 1.35
C VAL A 28 -6.13 -2.42 -0.06
N ASP A 29 -5.46 -1.50 -0.76
CA ASP A 29 -5.69 -1.26 -2.18
C ASP A 29 -5.44 -2.53 -3.00
N VAL A 30 -6.36 -2.78 -3.93
CA VAL A 30 -6.23 -3.84 -4.93
C VAL A 30 -5.86 -3.19 -6.26
N ARG A 31 -4.78 -3.65 -6.86
CA ARG A 31 -4.24 -3.16 -8.14
C ARG A 31 -3.85 -4.34 -9.02
N GLU A 32 -3.56 -4.10 -10.29
CA GLU A 32 -3.07 -5.16 -11.19
C GLU A 32 -1.65 -5.62 -10.85
N SER A 33 -0.89 -4.80 -10.12
CA SER A 33 0.47 -5.10 -9.65
C SER A 33 0.77 -4.42 -8.32
N CYS A 34 1.66 -5.01 -7.53
CA CYS A 34 2.17 -4.39 -6.30
C CYS A 34 3.32 -3.43 -6.57
N HIS A 35 3.57 -2.54 -5.60
CA HIS A 35 4.74 -1.68 -5.62
C HIS A 35 6.04 -2.47 -5.45
N SER A 36 7.15 -1.99 -6.03
CA SER A 36 8.48 -2.60 -5.83
C SER A 36 8.96 -2.58 -4.39
N ALA A 37 8.40 -1.71 -3.55
CA ALA A 37 8.68 -1.64 -2.11
C ALA A 37 7.82 -2.62 -1.28
N CYS A 38 6.92 -3.37 -1.92
CA CYS A 38 6.10 -4.37 -1.25
C CYS A 38 6.84 -5.71 -1.23
N ASP A 39 7.30 -6.14 -0.05
CA ASP A 39 7.92 -7.44 0.15
C ASP A 39 6.88 -8.57 0.05
N LYS A 40 5.68 -8.35 0.58
CA LYS A 40 4.59 -9.34 0.59
C LYS A 40 3.47 -9.01 -0.39
N CYS A 41 3.75 -9.16 -1.69
CA CYS A 41 2.72 -9.04 -2.71
C CYS A 41 1.92 -10.35 -2.86
N VAL A 42 0.60 -10.27 -2.75
CA VAL A 42 -0.31 -11.41 -2.98
C VAL A 42 -1.29 -11.06 -4.08
N CYS A 43 -1.38 -11.90 -5.11
CA CYS A 43 -2.29 -11.71 -6.23
C CYS A 43 -3.30 -12.85 -6.33
N ALA A 44 -4.57 -12.51 -6.52
CA ALA A 44 -5.58 -13.48 -6.90
C ALA A 44 -5.41 -13.86 -8.37
N TYR A 45 -5.65 -15.14 -8.67
CA TYR A 45 -5.61 -15.66 -10.03
C TYR A 45 -6.90 -15.30 -10.78
N SER A 46 -7.02 -14.02 -11.16
CA SER A 46 -8.11 -13.45 -11.97
C SER A 46 -7.55 -12.76 -13.21
N ASN A 47 -8.40 -12.48 -14.21
CA ASN A 47 -8.03 -11.65 -15.36
C ASN A 47 -8.99 -10.45 -15.45
N PRO A 48 -8.55 -9.22 -15.13
CA PRO A 48 -7.19 -8.84 -14.71
C PRO A 48 -6.80 -9.37 -13.31
N PRO A 49 -5.50 -9.51 -13.03
CA PRO A 49 -5.02 -9.97 -11.72
C PRO A 49 -5.35 -8.94 -10.65
N GLN A 50 -5.74 -9.42 -9.47
CA GLN A 50 -6.05 -8.57 -8.31
C GLN A 50 -4.95 -8.76 -7.27
N CYS A 51 -3.97 -7.87 -7.27
CA CYS A 51 -2.83 -7.85 -6.37
C CYS A 51 -3.02 -6.88 -5.21
N GLN A 52 -2.62 -7.30 -4.02
CA GLN A 52 -2.65 -6.52 -2.80
C GLN A 52 -1.32 -6.67 -2.05
N CYS A 53 -0.85 -5.58 -1.46
CA CYS A 53 0.33 -5.60 -0.63
C CYS A 53 -0.03 -5.95 0.82
N TYR A 54 0.57 -6.99 1.36
CA TYR A 54 0.37 -7.46 2.73
C TYR A 54 1.45 -6.96 3.71
N ASP A 55 2.30 -6.04 3.26
CA ASP A 55 3.24 -5.40 4.16
C ASP A 55 2.53 -4.54 5.20
N THR A 56 3.12 -4.54 6.37
CA THR A 56 2.62 -3.82 7.53
C THR A 56 3.63 -2.79 8.00
N HIS A 57 3.17 -1.57 8.18
CA HIS A 57 3.94 -0.45 8.66
C HIS A 57 3.27 0.17 9.89
N LYS A 58 3.98 1.03 10.62
CA LYS A 58 3.39 1.83 11.73
C LYS A 58 2.75 3.13 11.24
N PHE A 59 2.72 3.35 9.94
CA PHE A 59 2.24 4.57 9.28
C PHE A 59 1.44 4.21 8.03
N CYS A 60 0.67 5.16 7.51
CA CYS A 60 -0.02 5.06 6.24
C CYS A 60 0.70 5.89 5.18
N TYR A 61 0.78 5.35 3.97
CA TYR A 61 1.23 6.10 2.80
C TYR A 61 0.20 7.15 2.38
N LYS A 62 0.63 8.14 1.59
CA LYS A 62 -0.27 9.13 0.99
C LYS A 62 -1.15 8.46 -0.09
N ALA A 63 -2.33 9.02 -0.32
CA ALA A 63 -3.23 8.60 -1.40
C ALA A 63 -2.51 8.67 -2.77
N CYS A 64 -2.79 7.70 -3.64
CA CYS A 64 -2.23 7.66 -4.98
C CYS A 64 -2.94 8.65 -5.92
N HIS A 65 -4.25 8.80 -5.75
CA HIS A 65 -5.01 9.81 -6.46
C HIS A 65 -5.09 11.08 -5.61
N ASN A 66 -4.05 11.92 -5.69
CA ASN A 66 -4.22 13.33 -5.39
C ASN A 66 -5.04 13.96 -6.52
N SER A 67 -6.37 13.87 -6.43
CA SER A 67 -7.26 14.66 -7.28
C SER A 67 -7.05 16.13 -6.90
N ARG A 68 -6.49 16.88 -7.86
CA ARG A 68 -6.23 18.33 -7.90
C ARG A 68 -6.90 19.21 -6.86
#